data_AF-A0A355UFV4-F1
#
_entry.id   AF-A0A355UFV4-F1
#
_cell.length_a   1.000
_cell.length_b   1.000
_cell.length_c   1.000
_cell.angle_alpha   90.00
_cell.angle_beta   90.00
_cell.angle_gamma   90.00
#
_symmetry.space_group_name_H-M   'P 1'
#
loop_
_entity.id
_entity.type
_entity.pdbx_description
1 polymer ?
#
loop_
_entity_poly.entity_id
_entity_poly.type
_entity_poly.pdbx_seq_one_letter_code
_entity_poly.pdbx_strand_id
1 'polypeptide(L)'
;VYDVGEEDVVEMNKVLQNPEMKTMDLLIPLVFQKCFNAAADFALKNSIPIINPMSPNPTIIENNPFVFKIQPSTIADVETTVRYIRNNFTSPNIILLFTPKEKLIMEMYQRAIERENWTWCAVDFNKYQNRIFEKIDTKKENIYISIVDKGNQQLNEAYANTLLMKLNNNKGLPPINLIAQYDWLDYPSLDLKLIQKFNFHFTLSYLNDYTNQNFVEFVKEYRKHFRQEPDKIYAALGYDIMMYFVPAMQHKGNSFITEPNEDRTKVMINSFYFDRKDPKDGWQNRRTVVYKVSDYKIISVGR
;
A
#
# COMPACT_ATOMS: atom_id res chain seq x y z
N VAL A 1 17.36 -11.27 19.42
CA VAL A 1 16.57 -11.94 18.36
C VAL A 1 16.24 -13.32 18.88
N TYR A 2 14.98 -13.72 18.82
CA TYR A 2 14.54 -15.08 19.15
C TYR A 2 14.08 -15.75 17.85
N ASP A 3 14.44 -17.02 17.69
CA ASP A 3 13.91 -17.84 16.62
C ASP A 3 12.57 -18.43 17.09
N VAL A 4 11.53 -18.27 16.29
CA VAL A 4 10.18 -18.77 16.58
C VAL A 4 9.64 -19.32 15.28
N GLY A 5 9.22 -20.58 15.28
CA GLY A 5 8.67 -21.24 14.11
C GLY A 5 7.45 -20.51 13.52
N GLU A 6 7.25 -20.69 12.22
CA GLU A 6 6.07 -20.15 11.52
C GLU A 6 4.79 -20.67 12.17
N GLU A 7 3.89 -19.76 12.56
CA GLU A 7 2.65 -20.06 13.30
C GLU A 7 2.82 -20.82 14.64
N ASP A 8 4.03 -20.98 15.18
CA ASP A 8 4.24 -21.64 16.48
C ASP A 8 3.93 -20.71 17.66
N VAL A 9 2.65 -20.67 18.03
CA VAL A 9 2.15 -19.90 19.17
C VAL A 9 2.70 -20.43 20.50
N VAL A 10 3.04 -21.72 20.60
CA VAL A 10 3.56 -22.32 21.83
C VAL A 10 4.98 -21.80 22.08
N GLU A 11 5.82 -21.83 21.04
CA GLU A 11 7.17 -21.27 21.10
C GLU A 11 7.15 -19.76 21.32
N MET A 12 6.27 -19.03 20.62
CA MET A 12 6.08 -17.59 20.86
C MET A 12 5.77 -17.31 22.35
N ASN A 13 4.82 -18.04 22.94
CA ASN A 13 4.47 -17.85 24.35
C ASN A 13 5.61 -18.21 25.30
N LYS A 14 6.44 -19.22 24.98
CA LYS A 14 7.64 -19.54 25.77
C LYS A 14 8.64 -18.39 25.74
N VAL A 15 8.89 -17.81 24.56
CA VAL A 15 9.77 -16.64 24.43
C VAL A 15 9.24 -15.46 25.24
N LEU A 16 7.95 -15.15 25.13
CA LEU A 16 7.31 -14.03 25.85
C LEU A 16 7.32 -14.19 27.38
N GLN A 17 7.51 -15.41 27.90
CA GLN A 17 7.64 -15.65 29.34
C GLN A 17 9.02 -15.27 29.90
N ASN A 18 10.03 -15.09 29.05
CA ASN A 18 11.35 -14.71 29.51
C ASN A 18 11.32 -13.33 30.19
N PRO A 19 11.96 -13.14 31.36
CA PRO A 19 11.85 -11.90 32.13
C PRO A 19 12.26 -10.65 31.36
N GLU A 20 13.27 -10.74 30.50
CA GLU A 20 13.78 -9.64 29.68
C GLU A 20 12.76 -9.12 28.66
N MET A 21 11.76 -9.93 28.28
CA MET A 21 10.74 -9.49 27.33
C MET A 21 9.87 -8.36 27.90
N LYS A 22 9.72 -8.29 29.22
CA LYS A 22 8.94 -7.23 29.89
C LYS A 22 9.65 -5.88 29.91
N THR A 23 10.95 -5.87 29.65
CA THR A 23 11.79 -4.66 29.64
C THR A 23 12.21 -4.25 28.24
N MET A 24 11.65 -4.87 27.20
CA MET A 24 11.94 -4.50 25.81
C MET A 24 11.28 -3.16 25.48
N ASP A 25 12.01 -2.30 24.77
CA ASP A 25 11.49 -1.00 24.32
C ASP A 25 10.61 -1.10 23.06
N LEU A 26 10.77 -2.18 22.28
CA LEU A 26 10.07 -2.40 21.01
C LEU A 26 10.00 -3.90 20.69
N LEU A 27 8.84 -4.36 20.21
CA LEU A 27 8.67 -5.70 19.66
C LEU A 27 8.46 -5.65 18.14
N ILE A 28 9.21 -6.48 17.42
CA ILE A 28 9.06 -6.68 15.98
C ILE A 28 8.84 -8.19 15.73
N PRO A 29 7.60 -8.68 15.91
CA PRO A 29 7.29 -10.08 15.69
C PRO A 29 7.24 -10.45 14.20
N LEU A 30 7.22 -11.74 13.92
CA LEU A 30 6.97 -12.29 12.59
C LEU A 30 5.58 -11.88 12.06
N VAL A 31 5.43 -11.99 10.74
CA VAL A 31 4.21 -11.61 10.00
C VAL A 31 2.98 -12.48 10.30
N PHE A 32 3.18 -13.67 10.90
CA PHE A 32 2.12 -14.66 11.09
C PHE A 32 1.08 -14.23 12.12
N GLN A 33 -0.19 -14.24 11.70
CA GLN A 33 -1.29 -13.63 12.46
C GLN A 33 -1.42 -14.16 13.90
N LYS A 34 -1.32 -15.48 14.10
CA LYS A 34 -1.50 -16.08 15.44
C LYS A 34 -0.38 -15.68 16.40
N CYS A 35 0.88 -15.75 15.94
CA CYS A 35 2.04 -15.35 16.72
C CYS A 35 2.03 -13.84 16.99
N PHE A 36 1.64 -13.04 16.00
CA PHE A 36 1.46 -11.61 16.17
C PHE A 36 0.43 -11.30 17.26
N ASN A 37 -0.74 -11.96 17.25
CA ASN A 37 -1.79 -11.72 18.26
C ASN A 37 -1.29 -12.01 19.68
N ALA A 38 -0.58 -13.13 19.88
CA ALA A 38 0.00 -13.46 21.19
C ALA A 38 1.02 -12.40 21.65
N ALA A 39 1.89 -11.95 20.74
CA ALA A 39 2.85 -10.88 21.03
C ALA A 39 2.16 -9.54 21.27
N ALA A 40 1.08 -9.23 20.56
CA ALA A 40 0.31 -7.99 20.71
C ALA A 40 -0.43 -7.93 22.06
N ASP A 41 -0.97 -9.05 22.52
CA ASP A 41 -1.58 -9.17 23.85
C ASP A 41 -0.53 -8.97 24.96
N PHE A 42 0.67 -9.53 24.78
CA PHE A 42 1.78 -9.32 25.69
C PHE A 42 2.24 -7.86 25.68
N ALA A 43 2.42 -7.26 24.50
CA ALA A 43 2.75 -5.85 24.33
C ALA A 43 1.75 -4.93 25.03
N LEU A 44 0.45 -5.18 24.85
CA LEU A 44 -0.62 -4.41 25.48
C LEU A 44 -0.52 -4.47 27.02
N LYS A 45 -0.31 -5.67 27.58
CA LYS A 45 -0.19 -5.86 29.04
C LYS A 45 1.05 -5.18 29.65
N ASN A 46 2.12 -5.07 28.88
CA ASN A 46 3.40 -4.51 29.34
C ASN A 46 3.66 -3.08 28.82
N SER A 47 2.71 -2.48 28.09
CA SER A 47 2.85 -1.15 27.47
C SER A 47 4.05 -1.03 26.51
N ILE A 48 4.32 -2.08 25.74
CA ILE A 48 5.47 -2.13 24.83
C ILE A 48 4.98 -1.89 23.39
N PRO A 49 5.52 -0.91 22.66
CA PRO A 49 5.27 -0.73 21.23
C PRO A 49 5.54 -2.01 20.44
N ILE A 50 4.63 -2.36 19.53
CA ILE A 50 4.74 -3.55 18.68
C ILE A 50 4.46 -3.22 17.23
N ILE A 51 5.34 -3.68 16.33
CA ILE A 51 5.24 -3.38 14.90
C ILE A 51 4.56 -4.54 14.17
N ASN A 52 3.49 -4.24 13.43
CA ASN A 52 2.95 -5.15 12.44
C ASN A 52 3.47 -4.79 11.03
N PRO A 53 4.39 -5.59 10.45
CA PRO A 53 5.06 -5.21 9.22
C PRO A 53 4.22 -5.37 7.93
N MET A 54 3.36 -6.40 7.85
CA MET A 54 2.78 -6.82 6.55
C MET A 54 1.30 -7.20 6.57
N SER A 55 0.61 -7.22 7.73
CA SER A 55 -0.76 -7.73 7.75
C SER A 55 -1.71 -6.84 6.95
N PRO A 56 -2.54 -7.40 6.06
CA PRO A 56 -3.62 -6.66 5.42
C PRO A 56 -4.79 -6.43 6.38
N ASN A 57 -4.89 -7.16 7.50
CA ASN A 57 -6.02 -7.10 8.41
C ASN A 57 -6.14 -5.72 9.09
N PRO A 58 -7.21 -4.95 8.84
CA PRO A 58 -7.40 -3.65 9.48
C PRO A 58 -7.69 -3.76 10.98
N THR A 59 -8.23 -4.87 11.47
CA THR A 59 -8.65 -4.98 12.89
C THR A 59 -7.47 -5.13 13.87
N ILE A 60 -6.25 -5.27 13.35
CA ILE A 60 -5.06 -5.52 14.15
C ILE A 60 -4.66 -4.34 15.05
N ILE A 61 -5.18 -3.15 14.76
CA ILE A 61 -4.98 -1.93 15.56
C ILE A 61 -6.11 -1.73 16.58
N GLU A 62 -7.21 -2.48 16.52
CA GLU A 62 -8.37 -2.22 17.36
C GLU A 62 -8.06 -2.51 18.84
N ASN A 63 -8.41 -1.57 19.72
CA ASN A 63 -8.26 -1.68 21.17
C ASN A 63 -6.82 -1.97 21.66
N ASN A 64 -5.80 -1.64 20.87
CA ASN A 64 -4.41 -1.77 21.28
C ASN A 64 -3.56 -0.56 20.83
N PRO A 65 -3.35 0.45 21.70
CA PRO A 65 -2.67 1.69 21.34
C PRO A 65 -1.16 1.53 21.10
N PHE A 66 -0.61 0.36 21.40
CA PHE A 66 0.81 0.07 21.23
C PHE A 66 1.14 -0.57 19.87
N VAL A 67 0.13 -0.92 19.06
CA VAL A 67 0.34 -1.48 17.73
C VAL A 67 0.69 -0.38 16.73
N PHE A 68 1.74 -0.60 15.95
CA PHE A 68 2.11 0.19 14.78
C PHE A 68 1.99 -0.66 13.53
N LYS A 69 0.94 -0.43 12.74
CA LYS A 69 0.71 -1.13 11.47
C LYS A 69 1.40 -0.39 10.33
N ILE A 70 2.38 -1.06 9.72
CA ILE A 70 3.17 -0.52 8.61
C ILE A 70 2.38 -0.46 7.30
N GLN A 71 1.51 -1.45 7.05
CA GLN A 71 0.70 -1.48 5.85
C GLN A 71 -0.44 -0.44 5.92
N PRO A 72 -0.52 0.47 4.94
CA PRO A 72 -1.57 1.46 4.92
C PRO A 72 -2.96 0.86 4.74
N SER A 73 -3.97 1.69 4.97
CA SER A 73 -5.36 1.32 4.79
C SER A 73 -5.78 1.55 3.34
N THR A 74 -6.80 0.83 2.89
CA THR A 74 -7.44 1.09 1.60
C THR A 74 -7.92 2.53 1.44
N ILE A 75 -8.31 3.20 2.54
CA ILE A 75 -8.68 4.63 2.46
C ILE A 75 -7.48 5.51 2.13
N ALA A 76 -6.28 5.16 2.59
CA ALA A 76 -5.07 5.89 2.25
C ALA A 76 -4.76 5.77 0.74
N ASP A 77 -4.93 4.60 0.13
CA ASP A 77 -4.81 4.43 -1.33
C ASP A 77 -5.80 5.30 -2.11
N VAL A 78 -7.07 5.31 -1.68
CA VAL A 78 -8.13 6.14 -2.28
C VAL A 78 -7.76 7.63 -2.18
N GLU A 79 -7.38 8.09 -1.00
CA GLU A 79 -7.02 9.49 -0.76
C GLU A 79 -5.78 9.91 -1.55
N THR A 80 -4.75 9.06 -1.62
CA THR A 80 -3.55 9.31 -2.41
C THR A 80 -3.86 9.37 -3.90
N THR A 81 -4.70 8.46 -4.40
CA THR A 81 -5.15 8.47 -5.79
C THR A 81 -5.90 9.76 -6.12
N VAL A 82 -6.90 10.14 -5.30
CA VAL A 82 -7.68 11.37 -5.51
C VAL A 82 -6.82 12.62 -5.36
N ARG A 83 -5.89 12.66 -4.40
CA ARG A 83 -4.94 13.76 -4.23
C ARG A 83 -4.03 13.92 -5.45
N TYR A 84 -3.51 12.81 -5.98
CA TYR A 84 -2.73 12.82 -7.21
C TYR A 84 -3.54 13.38 -8.38
N ILE A 85 -4.78 12.91 -8.56
CA ILE A 85 -5.65 13.41 -9.62
C ILE A 85 -5.88 14.91 -9.46
N ARG A 86 -6.21 15.39 -8.25
CA ARG A 86 -6.43 16.82 -7.95
C ARG A 86 -5.23 17.69 -8.30
N ASN A 87 -4.03 17.21 -8.02
CA ASN A 87 -2.81 17.98 -8.23
C ASN A 87 -2.34 18.01 -9.69
N ASN A 88 -2.80 17.07 -10.52
CA ASN A 88 -2.29 16.90 -11.90
C ASN A 88 -3.35 17.12 -12.98
N PHE A 89 -4.65 17.13 -12.64
CA PHE A 89 -5.75 17.22 -13.59
C PHE A 89 -6.74 18.32 -13.16
N THR A 90 -7.09 19.23 -14.07
CA THR A 90 -7.91 20.42 -13.73
C THR A 90 -9.41 20.10 -13.61
N SER A 91 -9.97 19.33 -14.55
CA SER A 91 -11.38 18.90 -14.52
C SER A 91 -11.52 17.54 -15.22
N PRO A 92 -10.95 16.47 -14.65
CA PRO A 92 -11.01 15.15 -15.26
C PRO A 92 -12.43 14.58 -15.28
N ASN A 93 -12.61 13.57 -16.11
CA ASN A 93 -13.76 12.70 -16.13
C ASN A 93 -13.37 11.31 -15.61
N ILE A 94 -13.93 10.89 -14.46
CA ILE A 94 -13.56 9.65 -13.80
C ILE A 94 -14.53 8.53 -14.13
N ILE A 95 -14.00 7.39 -14.59
CA ILE A 95 -14.77 6.17 -14.87
C ILE A 95 -14.27 5.07 -13.94
N LEU A 96 -14.99 4.85 -12.85
CA LEU A 96 -14.63 3.88 -11.82
C LEU A 96 -15.21 2.50 -12.17
N LEU A 97 -14.35 1.51 -12.36
CA LEU A 97 -14.72 0.13 -12.64
C LEU A 97 -14.62 -0.69 -11.37
N PHE A 98 -15.71 -1.35 -11.00
CA PHE A 98 -15.79 -2.18 -9.80
C PHE A 98 -16.67 -3.42 -10.06
N THR A 99 -16.68 -4.36 -9.12
CA THR A 99 -17.75 -5.37 -9.03
C THR A 99 -18.47 -5.22 -7.68
N PRO A 100 -19.64 -5.84 -7.47
CA PRO A 100 -20.34 -5.75 -6.18
C PRO A 100 -19.49 -6.14 -4.96
N LYS A 101 -18.45 -6.96 -5.14
CA LYS A 101 -17.49 -7.32 -4.08
C LYS A 101 -16.72 -6.10 -3.57
N GLU A 102 -16.39 -5.14 -4.44
CA GLU A 102 -15.64 -3.93 -4.08
C GLU A 102 -16.54 -2.72 -3.80
N LYS A 103 -17.83 -2.94 -3.50
CA LYS A 103 -18.80 -1.85 -3.25
C LYS A 103 -18.32 -0.88 -2.16
N LEU A 104 -17.73 -1.38 -1.08
CA LEU A 104 -17.23 -0.53 0.01
C LEU A 104 -16.10 0.41 -0.48
N ILE A 105 -15.17 -0.10 -1.29
CA ILE A 105 -14.06 0.69 -1.86
C ILE A 105 -14.59 1.68 -2.89
N MET A 106 -15.57 1.27 -3.70
CA MET A 106 -16.28 2.15 -4.62
C MET A 106 -16.92 3.33 -3.89
N GLU A 107 -17.62 3.08 -2.78
CA GLU A 107 -18.22 4.13 -1.95
C GLU A 107 -17.18 5.07 -1.31
N MET A 108 -15.97 4.56 -1.02
CA MET A 108 -14.86 5.40 -0.55
C MET A 108 -14.37 6.34 -1.66
N TYR A 109 -14.20 5.84 -2.89
CA TYR A 109 -13.89 6.67 -4.05
C TYR A 109 -15.00 7.68 -4.34
N GLN A 110 -16.27 7.26 -4.31
CA GLN A 110 -17.41 8.14 -4.49
C GLN A 110 -17.34 9.33 -3.52
N ARG A 111 -17.23 9.07 -2.21
CA ARG A 111 -17.15 10.14 -1.20
C ARG A 111 -15.95 11.06 -1.40
N ALA A 112 -14.82 10.53 -1.87
CA ALA A 112 -13.63 11.32 -2.11
C ALA A 112 -13.74 12.17 -3.40
N ILE A 113 -14.34 11.63 -4.46
CA ILE A 113 -14.53 12.30 -5.77
C ILE A 113 -15.65 13.33 -5.70
N GLU A 114 -16.75 13.08 -4.98
CA GLU A 114 -17.88 14.02 -4.83
C GLU A 114 -17.52 15.30 -4.07
N ARG A 115 -16.38 15.32 -3.37
CA ARG A 115 -15.80 16.55 -2.79
C ARG A 115 -15.12 17.43 -3.82
N GLU A 116 -14.89 16.90 -5.02
CA GLU A 116 -14.26 17.57 -6.14
C GLU A 116 -15.31 18.00 -7.18
N ASN A 117 -15.02 19.03 -7.96
CA ASN A 117 -15.89 19.46 -9.05
C ASN A 117 -15.60 18.67 -10.36
N TRP A 118 -15.58 17.34 -10.27
CA TRP A 118 -15.27 16.45 -11.40
C TRP A 118 -16.53 15.75 -11.92
N THR A 119 -16.51 15.39 -13.21
CA THR A 119 -17.52 14.47 -13.74
C THR A 119 -17.09 13.04 -13.43
N TRP A 120 -18.02 12.19 -13.00
CA TRP A 120 -17.67 10.80 -12.70
C TRP A 120 -18.85 9.84 -12.87
N CYS A 121 -18.54 8.56 -13.05
CA CYS A 121 -19.48 7.46 -12.91
C CYS A 121 -18.81 6.21 -12.35
N ALA A 122 -19.61 5.32 -11.73
CA ALA A 122 -19.20 3.98 -11.39
C ALA A 122 -19.90 2.96 -12.31
N VAL A 123 -19.15 1.96 -12.79
CA VAL A 123 -19.63 0.91 -13.68
C VAL A 123 -19.36 -0.45 -13.04
N ASP A 124 -20.44 -1.17 -12.72
CA ASP A 124 -20.36 -2.59 -12.39
C ASP A 124 -19.91 -3.35 -13.63
N PHE A 125 -18.65 -3.77 -13.65
CA PHE A 125 -18.05 -4.38 -14.83
C PHE A 125 -18.65 -5.76 -15.14
N ASN A 126 -19.15 -6.49 -14.14
CA ASN A 126 -19.77 -7.80 -14.39
C ASN A 126 -21.04 -7.67 -15.22
N LYS A 127 -21.85 -6.65 -14.92
CA LYS A 127 -23.15 -6.45 -15.55
C LYS A 127 -23.08 -5.56 -16.79
N TYR A 128 -22.16 -4.60 -16.81
CA TYR A 128 -22.16 -3.50 -17.78
C TYR A 128 -20.81 -3.28 -18.47
N GLN A 129 -20.00 -4.33 -18.68
CA GLN A 129 -18.70 -4.25 -19.38
C GLN A 129 -18.70 -3.55 -20.76
N ASN A 130 -19.85 -3.45 -21.45
CA ASN A 130 -19.95 -2.75 -22.73
C ASN A 130 -20.30 -1.26 -22.58
N ARG A 131 -20.71 -0.82 -21.39
CA ARG A 131 -21.12 0.56 -21.10
C ARG A 131 -19.96 1.42 -20.58
N ILE A 132 -18.76 0.85 -20.48
CA ILE A 132 -17.55 1.53 -19.99
C ILE A 132 -17.19 2.77 -20.83
N PHE A 133 -17.72 2.92 -22.04
CA PHE A 133 -17.48 4.03 -22.94
C PHE A 133 -18.58 5.12 -22.92
N GLU A 134 -19.76 4.84 -22.36
CA GLU A 134 -20.95 5.71 -22.49
C GLU A 134 -20.78 7.08 -21.84
N LYS A 135 -19.86 7.20 -20.89
CA LYS A 135 -19.61 8.42 -20.12
C LYS A 135 -18.26 9.06 -20.41
N ILE A 136 -17.59 8.65 -21.48
CA ILE A 136 -16.38 9.33 -21.94
C ILE A 136 -16.73 10.75 -22.37
N ASP A 137 -15.93 11.71 -21.92
CA ASP A 137 -16.00 13.11 -22.34
C ASP A 137 -14.80 13.43 -23.23
N THR A 138 -15.03 13.67 -24.51
CA THR A 138 -13.98 13.96 -25.49
C THR A 138 -13.28 15.30 -25.27
N LYS A 139 -13.82 16.18 -24.42
CA LYS A 139 -13.26 17.48 -24.08
C LYS A 139 -12.47 17.47 -22.77
N LYS A 140 -12.43 16.33 -22.07
CA LYS A 140 -11.75 16.18 -20.77
C LYS A 140 -10.74 15.06 -20.81
N GLU A 141 -9.83 15.08 -19.85
CA GLU A 141 -8.97 13.94 -19.57
C GLU A 141 -9.80 12.84 -18.91
N ASN A 142 -9.84 11.67 -19.54
CA ASN A 142 -10.60 10.54 -19.04
C ASN A 142 -9.69 9.64 -18.22
N ILE A 143 -10.07 9.41 -16.96
CA ILE A 143 -9.32 8.57 -16.02
C ILE A 143 -10.17 7.37 -15.67
N TYR A 144 -9.72 6.19 -16.09
CA TYR A 144 -10.27 4.94 -15.63
C TYR A 144 -9.60 4.55 -14.32
N ILE A 145 -10.40 4.33 -13.28
CA ILE A 145 -9.92 3.75 -12.03
C ILE A 145 -10.50 2.35 -11.95
N SER A 146 -9.67 1.31 -12.04
CA SER A 146 -10.08 -0.08 -11.95
C SER A 146 -9.72 -0.65 -10.58
N ILE A 147 -10.74 -0.94 -9.78
CA ILE A 147 -10.59 -1.57 -8.46
C ILE A 147 -11.08 -3.02 -8.44
N VAL A 148 -11.40 -3.60 -9.59
CA VAL A 148 -11.93 -4.98 -9.70
C VAL A 148 -10.90 -6.00 -9.20
N ASP A 149 -11.33 -6.84 -8.25
CA ASP A 149 -10.57 -8.00 -7.79
C ASP A 149 -11.43 -9.27 -7.81
N LYS A 150 -11.14 -10.16 -8.75
CA LYS A 150 -11.77 -11.47 -8.93
C LYS A 150 -11.35 -12.53 -7.91
N GLY A 151 -10.46 -12.19 -6.97
CA GLY A 151 -10.06 -13.05 -5.85
C GLY A 151 -9.03 -14.12 -6.20
N ASN A 152 -8.57 -14.18 -7.45
CA ASN A 152 -7.41 -14.98 -7.84
C ASN A 152 -6.71 -14.36 -9.06
N GLN A 153 -5.42 -14.66 -9.18
CA GLN A 153 -4.54 -14.09 -10.20
C GLN A 153 -5.04 -14.39 -11.63
N GLN A 154 -5.45 -15.62 -11.93
CA GLN A 154 -5.88 -16.02 -13.28
C GLN A 154 -7.09 -15.22 -13.76
N LEU A 155 -8.10 -15.05 -12.90
CA LEU A 155 -9.29 -14.28 -13.24
C LEU A 155 -9.01 -12.77 -13.30
N ASN A 156 -8.10 -12.26 -12.46
CA ASN A 156 -7.65 -10.87 -12.51
C ASN A 156 -6.90 -10.56 -13.81
N GLU A 157 -6.02 -11.47 -14.24
CA GLU A 157 -5.29 -11.37 -15.50
C GLU A 157 -6.24 -11.43 -16.72
N ALA A 158 -7.23 -12.34 -16.71
CA ALA A 158 -8.24 -12.39 -17.76
C ALA A 158 -9.08 -11.10 -17.83
N TYR A 159 -9.45 -10.53 -16.68
CA TYR A 159 -10.15 -9.26 -16.59
C TYR A 159 -9.30 -8.10 -17.15
N ALA A 160 -8.04 -8.00 -16.73
CA ALA A 160 -7.13 -6.96 -17.16
C ALA A 160 -6.95 -6.96 -18.69
N ASN A 161 -6.70 -8.13 -19.28
CA ASN A 161 -6.66 -8.30 -20.74
C ASN A 161 -7.97 -7.87 -21.41
N THR A 162 -9.11 -8.29 -20.86
CA THR A 162 -10.42 -7.93 -21.42
C THR A 162 -10.61 -6.42 -21.45
N LEU A 163 -10.25 -5.71 -20.37
CA LEU A 163 -10.33 -4.26 -20.32
C LEU A 163 -9.40 -3.61 -21.35
N LEU A 164 -8.12 -3.99 -21.36
CA LEU A 164 -7.12 -3.42 -22.25
C LEU A 164 -7.48 -3.65 -23.72
N MET A 165 -7.97 -4.84 -24.09
CA MET A 165 -8.43 -5.14 -25.45
C MET A 165 -9.66 -4.31 -25.83
N LYS A 166 -10.63 -4.16 -24.93
CA LYS A 166 -11.81 -3.31 -25.17
C LYS A 166 -11.39 -1.86 -25.43
N LEU A 167 -10.52 -1.30 -24.59
CA LEU A 167 -9.98 0.05 -24.77
C LEU A 167 -9.21 0.16 -26.10
N ASN A 168 -8.38 -0.83 -26.43
CA ASN A 168 -7.53 -0.80 -27.62
C ASN A 168 -8.31 -0.90 -28.94
N ASN A 169 -9.37 -1.69 -28.96
CA ASN A 169 -10.20 -1.90 -30.16
C ASN A 169 -11.08 -0.69 -30.49
N ASN A 170 -11.32 0.20 -29.52
CA ASN A 170 -12.04 1.45 -29.75
C ASN A 170 -11.08 2.54 -30.26
N LYS A 171 -10.96 2.65 -31.60
CA LYS A 171 -10.01 3.57 -32.25
C LYS A 171 -10.33 5.06 -32.08
N GLY A 172 -11.54 5.42 -31.63
CA GLY A 172 -11.98 6.81 -31.48
C GLY A 172 -11.79 7.38 -30.08
N LEU A 173 -11.14 6.64 -29.18
CA LEU A 173 -10.97 7.09 -27.80
C LEU A 173 -10.00 8.28 -27.70
N PRO A 174 -10.32 9.30 -26.90
CA PRO A 174 -9.33 10.29 -26.48
C PRO A 174 -8.23 9.62 -25.64
N PRO A 175 -7.12 10.32 -25.34
CA PRO A 175 -6.12 9.83 -24.40
C PRO A 175 -6.76 9.35 -23.09
N ILE A 176 -6.37 8.15 -22.65
CA ILE A 176 -6.88 7.52 -21.43
C ILE A 176 -5.74 7.41 -20.43
N ASN A 177 -6.04 7.76 -19.18
CA ASN A 177 -5.23 7.43 -18.02
C ASN A 177 -5.86 6.24 -17.30
N LEU A 178 -5.10 5.18 -17.05
CA LEU A 178 -5.59 4.00 -16.35
C LEU A 178 -4.90 3.87 -15.00
N ILE A 179 -5.68 3.86 -13.92
CA ILE A 179 -5.22 3.59 -12.56
C ILE A 179 -5.76 2.20 -12.17
N ALA A 180 -4.88 1.26 -11.85
CA ALA A 180 -5.29 -0.08 -11.40
C ALA A 180 -4.29 -0.68 -10.40
N GLN A 181 -4.48 -1.97 -10.07
CA GLN A 181 -3.59 -2.71 -9.17
C GLN A 181 -2.22 -2.95 -9.81
N TYR A 182 -1.16 -2.83 -9.01
CA TYR A 182 0.22 -3.03 -9.42
C TYR A 182 0.47 -4.39 -10.09
N ASP A 183 -0.17 -5.45 -9.59
CA ASP A 183 -0.01 -6.84 -10.03
C ASP A 183 -0.24 -7.04 -11.54
N TRP A 184 -0.91 -6.10 -12.22
CA TRP A 184 -1.04 -6.12 -13.69
C TRP A 184 0.31 -6.13 -14.40
N LEU A 185 1.35 -5.56 -13.79
CA LEU A 185 2.71 -5.59 -14.35
C LEU A 185 3.39 -6.96 -14.22
N ASP A 186 2.88 -7.82 -13.34
CA ASP A 186 3.40 -9.18 -13.12
C ASP A 186 2.65 -10.23 -13.95
N TYR A 187 1.56 -9.85 -14.65
CA TYR A 187 0.77 -10.77 -15.45
C TYR A 187 1.45 -11.09 -16.80
N PRO A 188 1.86 -12.35 -17.05
CA PRO A 188 2.64 -12.70 -18.23
C PRO A 188 1.92 -12.46 -19.57
N SER A 189 0.59 -12.52 -19.59
CA SER A 189 -0.19 -12.33 -20.81
C SER A 189 -0.48 -10.88 -21.16
N LEU A 190 -0.18 -9.92 -20.27
CA LEU A 190 -0.45 -8.51 -20.50
C LEU A 190 0.57 -7.90 -21.47
N ASP A 191 0.07 -7.26 -22.53
CA ASP A 191 0.91 -6.50 -23.46
C ASP A 191 1.36 -5.17 -22.81
N LEU A 192 2.63 -5.08 -22.44
CA LEU A 192 3.24 -3.88 -21.88
C LEU A 192 3.08 -2.65 -22.77
N LYS A 193 2.95 -2.80 -24.10
CA LYS A 193 2.66 -1.68 -25.01
C LYS A 193 1.28 -1.11 -24.74
N LEU A 194 0.29 -1.93 -24.40
CA LEU A 194 -1.05 -1.45 -24.04
C LEU A 194 -1.03 -0.77 -22.67
N ILE A 195 -0.30 -1.30 -21.70
CA ILE A 195 -0.09 -0.66 -20.39
C ILE A 195 0.50 0.75 -20.56
N GLN A 196 1.55 0.90 -21.37
CA GLN A 196 2.12 2.22 -21.67
C GLN A 196 1.17 3.11 -22.46
N LYS A 197 0.47 2.57 -23.47
CA LYS A 197 -0.50 3.31 -24.29
C LYS A 197 -1.59 3.97 -23.45
N PHE A 198 -2.03 3.32 -22.36
CA PHE A 198 -3.09 3.82 -21.48
C PHE A 198 -2.56 4.54 -20.24
N ASN A 199 -1.31 5.04 -20.30
CA ASN A 199 -0.66 5.83 -19.24
C ASN A 199 -0.92 5.23 -17.86
N PHE A 200 -0.47 3.99 -17.66
CA PHE A 200 -0.80 3.19 -16.49
C PHE A 200 -0.18 3.74 -15.19
N HIS A 201 -1.03 3.88 -14.17
CA HIS A 201 -0.68 4.27 -12.83
C HIS A 201 -1.18 3.26 -11.81
N PHE A 202 -0.56 3.25 -10.64
CA PHE A 202 -0.95 2.42 -9.50
C PHE A 202 -0.42 3.02 -8.20
N THR A 203 -0.95 2.59 -7.06
CA THR A 203 -0.41 2.96 -5.75
C THR A 203 0.43 1.83 -5.16
N LEU A 204 1.51 2.18 -4.48
CA LEU A 204 2.24 1.26 -3.59
C LEU A 204 2.65 1.98 -2.31
N SER A 205 2.76 1.22 -1.22
CA SER A 205 3.33 1.67 0.05
C SER A 205 4.85 1.51 0.09
N TYR A 206 5.38 0.54 -0.66
CA TYR A 206 6.80 0.26 -0.85
C TYR A 206 7.14 0.03 -2.32
N LEU A 207 8.34 0.43 -2.74
CA LEU A 207 8.94 0.01 -4.01
C LEU A 207 10.45 -0.05 -3.86
N ASN A 208 11.07 -1.12 -4.38
CA ASN A 208 12.53 -1.20 -4.56
C ASN A 208 12.95 -0.28 -5.71
N ASP A 209 13.00 1.01 -5.42
CA ASP A 209 13.27 2.06 -6.40
C ASP A 209 14.79 2.28 -6.53
N TYR A 210 15.40 1.69 -7.56
CA TYR A 210 16.82 1.90 -7.89
C TYR A 210 17.14 3.31 -8.40
N THR A 211 16.15 4.19 -8.57
CA THR A 211 16.36 5.63 -8.79
C THR A 211 16.49 6.40 -7.47
N ASN A 212 16.09 5.81 -6.34
CA ASN A 212 16.30 6.37 -5.02
C ASN A 212 17.73 6.08 -4.53
N GLN A 213 18.52 7.13 -4.36
CA GLN A 213 19.90 7.04 -3.86
C GLN A 213 20.00 6.35 -2.48
N ASN A 214 19.02 6.56 -1.58
CA ASN A 214 19.00 5.88 -0.28
C ASN A 214 18.87 4.36 -0.44
N PHE A 215 18.07 3.90 -1.40
CA PHE A 215 17.90 2.47 -1.69
C PHE A 215 19.16 1.88 -2.34
N VAL A 216 19.78 2.63 -3.26
CA VAL A 216 21.07 2.24 -3.87
C VAL A 216 22.16 2.08 -2.80
N GLU A 217 22.23 2.99 -1.82
CA GLU A 217 23.17 2.92 -0.70
C GLU A 217 22.90 1.70 0.19
N PHE A 218 21.65 1.43 0.54
CA PHE A 218 21.27 0.22 1.24
C PHE A 218 21.70 -1.05 0.51
N VAL A 219 21.42 -1.16 -0.80
CA VAL A 219 21.81 -2.32 -1.59
C VAL A 219 23.34 -2.52 -1.57
N LYS A 220 24.12 -1.44 -1.65
CA LYS A 220 25.59 -1.51 -1.56
C LYS A 220 26.05 -2.04 -0.21
N GLU A 221 25.52 -1.50 0.89
CA GLU A 221 25.87 -1.97 2.24
C GLU A 221 25.39 -3.39 2.48
N TYR A 222 24.20 -3.77 2.00
CA TYR A 222 23.68 -5.13 2.12
C TYR A 222 24.60 -6.14 1.41
N ARG A 223 24.98 -5.88 0.15
CA ARG A 223 25.92 -6.74 -0.61
C ARG A 223 27.28 -6.84 0.05
N LYS A 224 27.78 -5.75 0.66
CA LYS A 224 29.06 -5.73 1.38
C LYS A 224 29.04 -6.66 2.60
N HIS A 225 27.94 -6.67 3.35
CA HIS A 225 27.81 -7.48 4.58
C HIS A 225 27.41 -8.92 4.30
N PHE A 226 26.40 -9.15 3.45
CA PHE A 226 25.79 -10.47 3.24
C PHE A 226 26.28 -11.19 1.98
N ARG A 227 27.06 -10.52 1.12
CA ARG A 227 27.59 -11.09 -0.14
C ARG A 227 26.52 -11.61 -1.11
N GLN A 228 25.31 -11.07 -1.02
CA GLN A 228 24.17 -11.42 -1.87
C GLN A 228 23.27 -10.22 -2.11
N GLU A 229 22.32 -10.34 -3.04
CA GLU A 229 21.25 -9.34 -3.22
C GLU A 229 20.27 -9.37 -2.05
N PRO A 230 19.71 -8.22 -1.64
CA PRO A 230 18.55 -8.23 -0.77
C PRO A 230 17.39 -8.96 -1.46
N ASP A 231 16.55 -9.60 -0.66
CA ASP A 231 15.31 -10.16 -1.16
C ASP A 231 14.37 -9.03 -1.66
N LYS A 232 13.25 -9.41 -2.27
CA LYS A 232 12.35 -8.43 -2.89
C LYS A 232 11.80 -7.39 -1.90
N ILE A 233 11.62 -7.69 -0.61
CA ILE A 233 10.88 -6.80 0.30
C ILE A 233 11.43 -6.82 1.73
N TYR A 234 11.67 -7.98 2.33
CA TYR A 234 11.84 -8.15 3.77
C TYR A 234 13.10 -7.47 4.31
N ALA A 235 14.24 -7.62 3.66
CA ALA A 235 15.47 -6.96 4.07
C ALA A 235 15.31 -5.42 4.08
N ALA A 236 14.72 -4.88 3.01
CA ALA A 236 14.48 -3.45 2.87
C ALA A 236 13.43 -2.93 3.86
N LEU A 237 12.36 -3.70 4.11
CA LEU A 237 11.30 -3.37 5.05
C LEU A 237 11.82 -3.37 6.49
N GLY A 238 12.58 -4.39 6.87
CA GLY A 238 13.20 -4.46 8.19
C GLY A 238 14.17 -3.30 8.43
N TYR A 239 14.94 -2.94 7.41
CA TYR A 239 15.82 -1.77 7.45
C TYR A 239 15.03 -0.47 7.67
N ASP A 240 13.98 -0.21 6.89
CA ASP A 240 13.16 1.00 7.03
C ASP A 240 12.46 1.09 8.38
N ILE A 241 11.94 -0.03 8.89
CA ILE A 241 11.36 -0.10 10.23
C ILE A 241 12.40 0.34 11.27
N MET A 242 13.60 -0.23 11.25
CA MET A 242 14.64 0.13 12.22
C MET A 242 15.09 1.58 12.08
N MET A 243 15.25 2.05 10.84
CA MET A 243 15.70 3.41 10.54
C MET A 243 14.65 4.49 10.83
N TYR A 244 13.38 4.11 11.00
CA TYR A 244 12.35 5.03 11.47
C TYR A 244 12.18 4.98 12.99
N PHE A 245 11.94 3.79 13.54
CA PHE A 245 11.49 3.65 14.92
C PHE A 245 12.60 3.94 15.92
N VAL A 246 13.83 3.49 15.67
CA VAL A 246 14.94 3.72 16.60
C VAL A 246 15.26 5.22 16.74
N PRO A 247 15.45 6.00 15.65
CA PRO A 247 15.66 7.44 15.79
C PRO A 247 14.48 8.17 16.43
N ALA A 248 13.24 7.79 16.10
CA ALA A 248 12.06 8.42 16.69
C ALA A 248 11.96 8.16 18.20
N MET A 249 12.26 6.93 18.64
CA MET A 249 12.33 6.57 20.07
C MET A 249 13.50 7.27 20.77
N GLN A 250 14.67 7.39 20.14
CA GLN A 250 15.81 8.13 20.71
C GLN A 250 15.51 9.62 20.87
N HIS A 251 14.81 10.21 19.90
CA HIS A 251 14.48 11.63 19.91
C HIS A 251 13.37 11.96 20.93
N LYS A 252 12.32 11.14 20.99
CA LYS A 252 11.11 11.43 21.77
C LYS A 252 10.98 10.66 23.07
N GLY A 253 11.82 9.65 23.30
CA GLY A 253 11.62 8.69 24.39
C GLY A 253 10.21 8.10 24.36
N ASN A 254 9.58 8.01 25.53
CA ASN A 254 8.24 7.44 25.67
C ASN A 254 7.14 8.24 24.94
N SER A 255 7.35 9.53 24.64
CA SER A 255 6.37 10.32 23.88
C SER A 255 6.18 9.83 22.45
N PHE A 256 7.12 9.04 21.92
CA PHE A 256 6.98 8.38 20.61
C PHE A 256 5.68 7.57 20.50
N ILE A 257 5.24 6.93 21.59
CA ILE A 257 4.05 6.08 21.61
C ILE A 257 2.78 6.87 21.29
N THR A 258 2.73 8.15 21.70
CA THR A 258 1.59 9.04 21.47
C THR A 258 1.80 10.01 20.31
N GLU A 259 3.05 10.26 19.91
CA GLU A 259 3.43 11.20 18.86
C GLU A 259 4.50 10.59 17.93
N PRO A 260 4.15 9.58 17.12
CA PRO A 260 5.14 8.78 16.40
C PRO A 260 5.73 9.45 15.16
N ASN A 261 5.13 10.54 14.68
CA ASN A 261 5.48 11.15 13.39
C ASN A 261 6.73 12.02 13.46
N GLU A 262 7.71 11.76 12.61
CA GLU A 262 8.94 12.56 12.46
C GLU A 262 8.91 13.38 11.16
N ASP A 263 9.36 14.64 11.23
CA ASP A 263 9.39 15.55 10.06
C ASP A 263 10.53 15.22 9.08
N ARG A 264 11.61 14.57 9.54
CA ARG A 264 12.81 14.30 8.76
C ARG A 264 13.21 12.84 8.81
N THR A 265 12.56 12.02 7.99
CA THR A 265 12.93 10.61 7.82
C THR A 265 13.63 10.41 6.48
N LYS A 266 14.78 9.72 6.51
CA LYS A 266 15.44 9.27 5.28
C LYS A 266 14.66 8.08 4.74
N VAL A 267 13.71 8.34 3.85
CA VAL A 267 12.88 7.30 3.24
C VAL A 267 13.69 6.50 2.22
N MET A 268 13.66 5.17 2.33
CA MET A 268 14.21 4.26 1.35
C MET A 268 13.12 3.65 0.46
N ILE A 269 12.38 2.66 0.96
CA ILE A 269 11.30 2.00 0.21
C ILE A 269 9.92 2.43 0.71
N ASN A 270 9.76 2.65 2.02
CA ASN A 270 8.53 3.07 2.65
C ASN A 270 8.65 4.49 3.23
N SER A 271 7.66 5.33 2.94
CA SER A 271 7.41 6.49 3.77
C SER A 271 6.51 6.08 4.93
N PHE A 272 6.70 6.66 6.11
CA PHE A 272 5.80 6.44 7.24
C PHE A 272 5.17 7.76 7.68
N TYR A 273 3.85 7.72 7.89
CA TYR A 273 3.09 8.73 8.60
C TYR A 273 1.93 8.02 9.28
N PHE A 274 1.99 7.96 10.59
CA PHE A 274 1.09 7.22 11.43
C PHE A 274 -0.07 8.08 11.87
N ASP A 275 -1.26 7.50 11.80
CA ASP A 275 -2.49 8.12 12.27
C ASP A 275 -3.38 7.06 12.94
N ARG A 276 -4.32 7.52 13.78
CA ARG A 276 -5.30 6.66 14.44
C ARG A 276 -6.60 7.41 14.67
N LYS A 277 -7.71 6.69 14.65
CA LYS A 277 -9.05 7.29 14.83
C LYS A 277 -9.42 7.47 16.29
N ASP A 278 -9.09 6.49 17.12
CA ASP A 278 -9.34 6.48 18.55
C ASP A 278 -8.00 6.33 19.30
N PRO A 279 -7.74 7.08 20.38
CA PRO A 279 -6.56 6.90 21.21
C PRO A 279 -6.39 5.50 21.83
N LYS A 280 -7.46 4.69 21.89
CA LYS A 280 -7.43 3.27 22.31
C LYS A 280 -6.96 2.34 21.21
N ASP A 281 -7.00 2.78 19.96
CA ASP A 281 -6.52 2.01 18.83
C ASP A 281 -5.04 2.30 18.56
N GLY A 282 -4.41 1.35 17.89
CA GLY A 282 -3.07 1.44 17.38
C GLY A 282 -2.96 2.40 16.20
N TRP A 283 -1.71 2.66 15.85
CA TRP A 283 -1.32 3.52 14.76
C TRP A 283 -1.32 2.76 13.44
N GLN A 284 -1.78 3.42 12.38
CA GLN A 284 -1.69 2.90 11.03
C GLN A 284 -0.98 3.89 10.12
N ASN A 285 -0.03 3.39 9.34
CA ASN A 285 0.61 4.17 8.29
C ASN A 285 -0.44 4.67 7.28
N ARG A 286 -0.29 5.90 6.79
CA ARG A 286 -1.14 6.50 5.75
C ARG A 286 -0.38 6.82 4.47
N ARG A 287 0.93 6.56 4.42
CA ARG A 287 1.73 6.89 3.24
C ARG A 287 1.61 5.81 2.19
N THR A 288 1.16 6.24 1.02
CA THR A 288 1.23 5.53 -0.25
C THR A 288 1.74 6.50 -1.30
N VAL A 289 2.26 5.97 -2.39
CA VAL A 289 2.87 6.75 -3.47
C VAL A 289 2.20 6.31 -4.77
N VAL A 290 1.89 7.27 -5.64
CA VAL A 290 1.45 6.99 -7.01
C VAL A 290 2.69 6.81 -7.88
N TYR A 291 2.70 5.71 -8.61
CA TYR A 291 3.71 5.38 -9.60
C TYR A 291 3.07 5.33 -10.99
N LYS A 292 3.89 5.51 -12.03
CA LYS A 292 3.51 5.25 -13.41
C LYS A 292 4.55 4.41 -14.15
N VAL A 293 4.09 3.73 -15.19
CA VAL A 293 4.98 3.05 -16.15
C VAL A 293 5.33 4.01 -17.28
N SER A 294 6.61 4.35 -17.42
CA SER A 294 7.16 5.20 -18.48
C SER A 294 8.42 4.55 -19.03
N ASP A 295 8.52 4.39 -20.35
CA ASP A 295 9.67 3.74 -21.01
C ASP A 295 10.09 2.41 -20.36
N TYR A 296 9.10 1.56 -20.04
CA TYR A 296 9.26 0.26 -19.37
C TYR A 296 9.90 0.34 -17.98
N LYS A 297 9.89 1.52 -17.35
CA LYS A 297 10.35 1.77 -15.99
C LYS A 297 9.21 2.25 -15.12
N ILE A 298 9.26 1.89 -13.85
CA ILE A 298 8.37 2.41 -12.82
C ILE A 298 9.01 3.68 -12.27
N ILE A 299 8.26 4.78 -12.25
CA ILE A 299 8.71 6.05 -11.66
C ILE A 299 7.64 6.61 -10.72
N SER A 300 8.08 7.18 -9.60
CA SER A 300 7.20 7.88 -8.65
C SER A 300 6.71 9.21 -9.26
N VAL A 301 5.42 9.50 -9.12
CA VAL A 301 4.79 10.71 -9.68
C VAL A 301 3.90 11.48 -8.70
N GLY A 302 3.69 10.97 -7.50
CA GLY A 302 2.92 11.68 -6.47
C GLY A 302 2.96 10.99 -5.11
N ARG A 303 2.86 11.79 -4.04
CA ARG A 303 2.73 11.35 -2.65
C ARG A 303 1.53 12.05 -2.00
#